data_AF-A0A9E4W784-F1
#
_entry.id   AF-A0A9E4W784-F1
#
_cell.length_a   1.000
_cell.length_b   1.000
_cell.length_c   1.000
_cell.angle_alpha   90.00
_cell.angle_beta   90.00
_cell.angle_gamma   90.00
#
_symmetry.space_group_name_H-M   'P 1'
#
loop_
_entity.id
_entity.type
_entity.pdbx_description
1 polymer ?
#
loop_
_entity_poly.entity_id
_entity_poly.type
_entity_poly.pdbx_seq_one_letter_code
_entity_poly.pdbx_strand_id
1 'polypeptide(L)'
;PRGPVWDGLGKSASGDFFLVEAKAHVAELVSRATEAKEPSLTKIKSSLEAAKAFIGAKPEIDWTTSFYQYTNRLAHLYFLRQLNNVPAYLVLIYFIGDDDMNGPKSKDEWSSAILLQESFLGVRRHRLSDYIIHAFFDVGDIQATISPTTN
;
A
#
# COMPACT_ATOMS: atom_id res chain seq x y z
N PRO A 1 -10.05 15.03 14.69
CA PRO A 1 -10.26 13.58 14.96
C PRO A 1 -9.34 12.75 14.04
N ARG A 2 -8.63 11.74 14.56
CA ARG A 2 -7.98 10.75 13.68
C ARG A 2 -9.10 9.87 13.12
N GLY A 3 -9.18 9.77 11.80
CA GLY A 3 -10.10 8.85 11.14
C GLY A 3 -9.80 7.40 11.51
N PRO A 4 -10.65 6.46 11.08
CA PRO A 4 -10.42 5.03 11.27
C PRO A 4 -9.06 4.59 10.69
N VAL A 5 -8.39 3.67 11.40
CA VAL A 5 -7.11 3.07 10.98
C VAL A 5 -7.41 1.72 10.34
N TRP A 6 -7.20 1.64 9.03
CA TRP A 6 -7.52 0.46 8.22
C TRP A 6 -6.30 -0.41 7.89
N ASP A 7 -5.11 0.05 8.28
CA ASP A 7 -3.88 -0.69 8.08
C ASP A 7 -3.81 -1.89 9.04
N GLY A 8 -3.47 -3.07 8.51
CA GLY A 8 -3.51 -4.29 9.29
C GLY A 8 -2.56 -5.39 8.81
N LEU A 9 -2.32 -6.35 9.71
CA LEU A 9 -1.68 -7.62 9.40
C LEU A 9 -2.65 -8.74 9.77
N GLY A 10 -3.10 -9.49 8.78
CA GLY A 10 -3.97 -10.65 8.94
C GLY A 10 -3.24 -11.95 8.63
N LYS A 11 -3.75 -13.07 9.16
CA LYS A 11 -3.35 -14.42 8.78
C LYS A 11 -4.59 -15.22 8.40
N SER A 12 -4.60 -15.85 7.22
CA SER A 12 -5.70 -16.74 6.83
C SER A 12 -5.64 -18.06 7.57
N ALA A 13 -6.75 -18.82 7.49
CA ALA A 13 -6.78 -20.20 7.96
C ALA A 13 -5.77 -21.11 7.24
N SER A 14 -5.45 -20.82 5.97
CA SER A 14 -4.41 -21.53 5.20
C SER A 14 -2.99 -21.18 5.60
N GLY A 15 -2.80 -20.14 6.43
CA GLY A 15 -1.50 -19.71 6.93
C GLY A 15 -0.82 -18.59 6.14
N ASP A 16 -1.48 -18.05 5.11
CA ASP A 16 -1.01 -16.89 4.35
C ASP A 16 -1.16 -15.61 5.17
N PHE A 17 -0.20 -14.71 5.04
CA PHE A 17 -0.20 -13.40 5.70
C PHE A 17 -0.66 -12.31 4.74
N PHE A 18 -1.42 -11.34 5.24
CA PHE A 18 -1.93 -10.22 4.46
C PHE A 18 -1.56 -8.91 5.15
N LEU A 19 -0.68 -8.15 4.53
CA LEU A 19 -0.43 -6.74 4.84
C LEU A 19 -1.50 -5.95 4.13
N VAL A 20 -2.38 -5.28 4.86
CA VAL A 20 -3.48 -4.49 4.30
C VAL A 20 -3.21 -3.02 4.54
N GLU A 21 -3.38 -2.21 3.49
CA GLU A 21 -3.38 -0.75 3.57
C GLU A 21 -4.54 -0.23 2.72
N ALA A 22 -5.38 0.62 3.31
CA ALA A 22 -6.55 1.17 2.62
C ALA A 22 -6.42 2.68 2.45
N LYS A 23 -6.94 3.20 1.33
CA LYS A 23 -6.95 4.62 1.01
C LYS A 23 -8.28 5.06 0.45
N ALA A 24 -8.71 6.25 0.87
CA ALA A 24 -9.96 6.86 0.44
C ALA A 24 -9.73 8.07 -0.49
N HIS A 25 -8.52 8.64 -0.52
CA HIS A 25 -8.22 9.77 -1.40
C HIS A 25 -6.80 9.76 -1.97
N VAL A 26 -6.61 10.32 -3.17
CA VAL A 26 -5.30 10.28 -3.89
C VAL A 26 -4.18 10.96 -3.11
N ALA A 27 -4.48 12.00 -2.34
CA ALA A 27 -3.45 12.68 -1.55
C ALA A 27 -2.81 11.76 -0.46
N GLU A 28 -3.45 10.66 -0.06
CA GLU A 28 -2.84 9.64 0.82
C GLU A 28 -1.74 8.82 0.12
N LEU A 29 -1.70 8.79 -1.22
CA LEU A 29 -0.59 8.15 -1.93
C LEU A 29 0.71 8.93 -1.71
N VAL A 30 0.65 10.25 -1.73
CA VAL A 30 1.79 11.15 -1.54
C VAL A 30 2.11 11.29 -0.05
N SER A 31 2.45 10.18 0.58
CA SER A 31 2.83 10.17 1.98
C SER A 31 4.12 10.94 2.20
N ARG A 32 4.20 11.64 3.33
CA ARG A 32 5.38 12.38 3.79
C ARG A 32 6.58 11.45 4.02
N ALA A 33 7.75 12.07 4.17
CA ALA A 33 8.97 11.40 4.56
C ALA A 33 8.81 10.68 5.90
N THR A 34 9.68 9.69 6.14
CA THR A 34 9.79 9.06 7.45
C THR A 34 10.09 10.10 8.53
N GLU A 35 9.34 10.07 9.63
CA GLU A 35 9.58 10.92 10.80
C GLU A 35 10.55 10.25 11.80
N ALA A 36 11.09 9.08 11.44
CA ALA A 36 12.00 8.35 12.30
C ALA A 36 13.32 9.10 12.52
N LYS A 37 13.80 9.04 13.75
CA LYS A 37 15.12 9.54 14.17
C LYS A 37 16.06 8.37 14.43
N GLU A 38 17.34 8.67 14.63
CA GLU A 38 18.30 7.63 15.02
C GLU A 38 17.96 6.98 16.37
N PRO A 39 18.22 5.67 16.54
CA PRO A 39 18.86 4.74 15.60
C PRO A 39 17.90 4.08 14.59
N SER A 40 16.59 4.38 14.69
CA SER A 40 15.55 3.75 13.87
C SER A 40 15.66 4.14 12.39
N LEU A 41 16.07 5.38 12.11
CA LEU A 41 16.28 5.86 10.74
C LEU A 41 17.30 5.01 9.99
N THR A 42 18.43 4.67 10.61
CA THR A 42 19.44 3.77 10.02
C THR A 42 18.84 2.40 9.67
N LYS A 43 18.04 1.81 10.56
CA LYS A 43 17.38 0.52 10.31
C LYS A 43 16.39 0.59 9.14
N ILE A 44 15.59 1.66 9.10
CA ILE A 44 14.63 1.90 8.02
C ILE A 44 15.36 2.03 6.68
N LYS A 45 16.39 2.89 6.60
CA LYS A 45 17.19 3.07 5.39
C LYS A 45 17.76 1.74 4.89
N SER A 46 18.38 0.96 5.77
CA SER A 46 18.94 -0.35 5.42
C SER A 46 17.88 -1.31 4.88
N SER A 47 16.71 -1.36 5.52
CA SER A 47 15.58 -2.21 5.08
C SER A 47 15.04 -1.79 3.70
N LEU A 48 14.83 -0.48 3.50
CA LEU A 48 14.35 0.06 2.22
C LEU A 48 15.36 -0.20 1.10
N GLU A 49 16.65 0.05 1.32
CA GLU A 49 17.69 -0.17 0.32
C GLU A 49 17.81 -1.65 -0.06
N ALA A 50 17.72 -2.56 0.92
CA ALA A 50 17.72 -4.00 0.64
C ALA A 50 16.51 -4.42 -0.22
N ALA A 51 15.32 -3.92 0.10
CA ALA A 51 14.12 -4.17 -0.69
C ALA A 51 14.22 -3.56 -2.09
N LYS A 52 14.68 -2.31 -2.19
CA LYS A 52 14.88 -1.56 -3.44
C LYS A 52 15.82 -2.30 -4.39
N ALA A 53 16.95 -2.78 -3.87
CA ALA A 53 17.91 -3.57 -4.61
C ALA A 53 17.31 -4.92 -5.07
N PHE A 54 16.57 -5.61 -4.19
CA PHE A 54 15.94 -6.88 -4.54
C PHE A 54 14.92 -6.76 -5.67
N ILE A 55 14.09 -5.72 -5.64
CA ILE A 55 13.06 -5.52 -6.67
C ILE A 55 13.60 -4.85 -7.95
N GLY A 56 14.84 -4.36 -7.92
CA GLY A 56 15.47 -3.70 -9.07
C GLY A 56 14.91 -2.31 -9.37
N ALA A 57 14.50 -1.56 -8.35
CA ALA A 57 14.03 -0.19 -8.54
C ALA A 57 15.20 0.76 -8.83
N LYS A 58 14.87 2.00 -9.22
CA LYS A 58 15.85 3.05 -9.48
C LYS A 58 16.70 3.35 -8.24
N PRO A 59 18.03 3.12 -8.26
CA PRO A 59 18.88 3.30 -7.07
C PRO A 59 18.94 4.76 -6.60
N GLU A 60 18.78 5.72 -7.51
CA GLU A 60 18.83 7.17 -7.25
C GLU A 60 17.62 7.73 -6.51
N ILE A 61 16.51 6.98 -6.43
CA ILE A 61 15.29 7.45 -5.76
C ILE A 61 15.37 7.12 -4.26
N ASP A 62 15.30 8.16 -3.42
CA ASP A 62 15.27 8.03 -1.96
C ASP A 62 13.87 7.65 -1.46
N TRP A 63 13.72 6.38 -1.12
CA TRP A 63 12.48 5.80 -0.60
C TRP A 63 12.07 6.29 0.79
N THR A 64 12.92 7.04 1.50
CA THR A 64 12.59 7.62 2.80
C THR A 64 11.83 8.95 2.72
N THR A 65 11.69 9.51 1.51
CA THR A 65 11.17 10.87 1.29
C THR A 65 9.72 10.87 0.78
N SER A 66 9.51 10.67 -0.51
CA SER A 66 8.18 10.65 -1.12
C SER A 66 7.65 9.23 -1.16
N PHE A 67 6.34 9.07 -1.00
CA PHE A 67 5.67 7.75 -1.06
C PHE A 67 6.18 6.74 -0.01
N TYR A 68 6.74 7.24 1.11
CA TYR A 68 7.30 6.43 2.18
C TYR A 68 6.38 5.30 2.69
N GLN A 69 5.07 5.53 2.83
CA GLN A 69 4.14 4.48 3.26
C GLN A 69 4.21 3.28 2.31
N TYR A 70 4.10 3.52 1.01
CA TYR A 70 4.15 2.49 -0.01
C TYR A 70 5.51 1.79 -0.08
N THR A 71 6.62 2.55 -0.08
CA THR A 71 7.97 1.96 -0.10
C THR A 71 8.24 1.13 1.16
N ASN A 72 7.73 1.57 2.31
CA ASN A 72 7.79 0.83 3.56
C ASN A 72 6.96 -0.47 3.49
N ARG A 73 5.78 -0.47 2.85
CA ARG A 73 5.02 -1.72 2.62
C ARG A 73 5.74 -2.68 1.71
N LEU A 74 6.37 -2.20 0.63
CA LEU A 74 7.23 -3.04 -0.22
C LEU A 74 8.36 -3.69 0.57
N ALA A 75 9.01 -2.94 1.47
CA ALA A 75 10.06 -3.47 2.33
C ALA A 75 9.54 -4.50 3.34
N HIS A 76 8.34 -4.34 3.88
CA HIS A 76 7.71 -5.35 4.74
C HIS A 76 7.36 -6.62 3.96
N LEU A 77 6.82 -6.48 2.74
CA LEU A 77 6.53 -7.62 1.87
C LEU A 77 7.82 -8.38 1.52
N TYR A 78 8.89 -7.65 1.17
CA TYR A 78 10.23 -8.21 0.97
C TYR A 78 10.73 -8.94 2.22
N PHE A 79 10.66 -8.31 3.39
CA PHE A 79 11.10 -8.90 4.64
C PHE A 79 10.39 -10.23 4.92
N LEU A 80 9.06 -10.27 4.80
CA LEU A 80 8.29 -11.48 5.06
C LEU A 80 8.61 -12.57 4.03
N ARG A 81 8.48 -12.26 2.74
CA ARG A 81 8.60 -13.27 1.68
C ARG A 81 10.04 -13.70 1.45
N GLN A 82 10.94 -12.75 1.25
CA GLN A 82 12.28 -13.05 0.78
C GLN A 82 13.25 -13.37 1.91
N LEU A 83 13.19 -12.64 3.02
CA LEU A 83 14.13 -12.84 4.12
C LEU A 83 13.66 -13.95 5.09
N ASN A 84 12.35 -14.14 5.23
CA ASN A 84 11.79 -15.09 6.22
C ASN A 84 11.00 -16.24 5.60
N ASN A 85 10.89 -16.32 4.26
CA ASN A 85 10.15 -17.37 3.56
C ASN A 85 8.69 -17.51 4.04
N VAL A 86 8.06 -16.39 4.43
CA VAL A 86 6.66 -16.34 4.86
C VAL A 86 5.78 -16.03 3.64
N PRO A 87 4.73 -16.84 3.36
CA PRO A 87 3.80 -16.55 2.28
C PRO A 87 2.94 -15.34 2.63
N ALA A 88 3.38 -14.16 2.22
CA ALA A 88 2.71 -12.89 2.48
C ALA A 88 2.22 -12.20 1.21
N TYR A 89 1.11 -11.49 1.29
CA TYR A 89 0.55 -10.65 0.25
C TYR A 89 0.40 -9.22 0.77
N LEU A 90 0.62 -8.25 -0.10
CA LEU A 90 0.30 -6.85 0.15
C LEU A 90 -1.02 -6.53 -0.56
N VAL A 91 -2.05 -6.21 0.20
CA VAL A 91 -3.38 -5.83 -0.31
C VAL A 91 -3.53 -4.33 -0.15
N LEU A 92 -3.62 -3.63 -1.27
CA LEU A 92 -3.83 -2.20 -1.35
C LEU A 92 -5.30 -1.97 -1.74
N ILE A 93 -6.06 -1.41 -0.80
CA ILE A 93 -7.49 -1.17 -0.93
C ILE A 93 -7.72 0.29 -1.32
N TYR A 94 -8.52 0.51 -2.34
CA TYR A 94 -8.85 1.85 -2.86
C TYR A 94 -10.36 2.03 -2.88
N PHE A 95 -10.87 2.97 -2.10
CA PHE A 95 -12.29 3.32 -2.10
C PHE A 95 -12.62 4.28 -3.23
N ILE A 96 -13.67 3.97 -3.98
CA ILE A 96 -14.21 4.77 -5.09
C ILE A 96 -15.50 5.42 -4.61
N GLY A 97 -15.69 6.69 -4.94
CA GLY A 97 -16.93 7.41 -4.63
C GLY A 97 -17.07 7.81 -3.16
N ASP A 98 -15.97 7.86 -2.40
CA ASP A 98 -15.99 8.42 -1.03
C ASP A 98 -16.11 9.95 -1.10
N ASP A 99 -17.35 10.46 -1.11
CA ASP A 99 -17.65 11.89 -1.19
C ASP A 99 -17.16 12.66 0.03
N ASP A 100 -17.20 12.05 1.23
CA ASP A 100 -16.78 12.67 2.48
C ASP A 100 -15.28 13.01 2.48
N MET A 101 -14.47 12.15 1.85
CA MET A 101 -13.03 12.33 1.71
C MET A 101 -12.62 13.03 0.42
N ASN A 102 -13.57 13.48 -0.41
CA ASN A 102 -13.35 13.96 -1.77
C ASN A 102 -12.47 12.97 -2.57
N GLY A 103 -12.79 11.69 -2.43
CA GLY A 103 -12.08 10.58 -3.02
C GLY A 103 -12.32 10.45 -4.54
N PRO A 104 -11.48 9.67 -5.24
CA PRO A 104 -11.63 9.42 -6.67
C PRO A 104 -13.00 8.87 -7.04
N LYS A 105 -13.51 9.29 -8.19
CA LYS A 105 -14.82 8.89 -8.69
C LYS A 105 -14.79 7.64 -9.56
N SER A 106 -13.60 7.14 -9.88
CA SER A 106 -13.45 5.96 -10.73
C SER A 106 -12.19 5.16 -10.41
N LYS A 107 -12.20 3.90 -10.84
CA LYS A 107 -11.02 3.03 -10.86
C LYS A 107 -9.90 3.60 -11.75
N ASP A 108 -10.24 4.32 -12.83
CA ASP A 108 -9.27 4.89 -13.77
C ASP A 108 -8.48 6.05 -13.15
N GLU A 109 -9.13 6.87 -12.32
CA GLU A 109 -8.46 7.90 -11.53
C GLU A 109 -7.44 7.29 -10.57
N TRP A 110 -7.84 6.24 -9.83
CA TRP A 110 -6.91 5.50 -8.98
C TRP A 110 -5.78 4.86 -9.76
N SER A 111 -6.09 4.18 -10.86
CA SER A 111 -5.11 3.47 -11.69
C SER A 111 -4.07 4.45 -12.24
N SER A 112 -4.48 5.66 -12.62
CA SER A 112 -3.60 6.73 -13.08
C SER A 112 -2.68 7.24 -11.96
N ALA A 113 -3.22 7.42 -10.75
CA ALA A 113 -2.45 7.86 -9.59
C ALA A 113 -1.44 6.81 -9.10
N ILE A 114 -1.83 5.54 -9.07
CA ILE A 114 -0.95 4.40 -8.78
C ILE A 114 0.16 4.31 -9.82
N LEU A 115 -0.20 4.40 -11.10
CA LEU A 115 0.76 4.37 -12.20
C LEU A 115 1.81 5.49 -12.08
N LEU A 116 1.39 6.70 -11.69
CA LEU A 116 2.29 7.82 -11.45
C LEU A 116 3.28 7.51 -10.31
N GLN A 117 2.77 7.03 -9.18
CA GLN A 117 3.58 6.63 -8.02
C GLN A 117 4.62 5.55 -8.41
N GLU A 118 4.18 4.49 -9.08
CA GLU A 118 5.07 3.40 -9.49
C GLU A 118 6.10 3.83 -10.54
N SER A 119 5.72 4.69 -11.47
CA SER A 119 6.61 5.22 -12.50
C SER A 119 7.68 6.15 -11.90
N PHE A 120 7.28 6.97 -10.91
CA PHE A 120 8.20 7.80 -10.14
C PHE A 120 9.24 6.95 -9.41
N LEU A 121 8.78 5.92 -8.68
CA LEU A 121 9.65 5.03 -7.91
C LEU A 121 10.43 4.02 -8.77
N GLY A 122 10.03 3.83 -10.03
CA GLY A 122 10.64 2.84 -10.93
C GLY A 122 10.28 1.39 -10.58
N VAL A 123 9.05 1.14 -10.13
CA VAL A 123 8.61 -0.16 -9.56
C VAL A 123 7.39 -0.77 -10.27
N ARG A 124 7.20 -0.51 -11.57
CA ARG A 124 5.99 -0.97 -12.29
C ARG A 124 5.82 -2.49 -12.32
N ARG A 125 6.87 -3.24 -12.68
CA ARG A 125 6.87 -4.71 -12.65
C ARG A 125 8.18 -5.20 -12.08
N HIS A 126 8.10 -6.03 -11.05
CA HIS A 126 9.24 -6.51 -10.30
C HIS A 126 8.94 -7.85 -9.63
N ARG A 127 9.94 -8.39 -8.91
CA ARG A 127 9.89 -9.72 -8.29
C ARG A 127 8.81 -9.93 -7.24
N LEU A 128 8.17 -8.85 -6.76
CA LEU A 128 7.08 -8.94 -5.78
C LEU A 128 5.70 -8.64 -6.37
N SER A 129 5.60 -8.27 -7.66
CA SER A 129 4.34 -7.84 -8.27
C SER A 129 3.22 -8.89 -8.17
N ASP A 130 3.55 -10.18 -8.27
CA ASP A 130 2.56 -11.27 -8.17
C ASP A 130 1.98 -11.44 -6.75
N TYR A 131 2.54 -10.72 -5.76
CA TYR A 131 2.10 -10.75 -4.36
C TYR A 131 1.53 -9.41 -3.90
N ILE A 132 1.31 -8.48 -4.83
CA ILE A 132 0.67 -7.19 -4.60
C ILE A 132 -0.71 -7.23 -5.25
N ILE A 133 -1.75 -6.98 -4.46
CA ILE A 133 -3.14 -7.02 -4.89
C ILE A 133 -3.70 -5.60 -4.78
N HIS A 134 -4.13 -5.03 -5.90
CA HIS A 134 -4.89 -3.78 -5.92
C HIS A 134 -6.38 -4.12 -5.95
N ALA A 135 -7.08 -3.84 -4.84
CA ALA A 135 -8.50 -4.05 -4.70
C ALA A 135 -9.23 -2.71 -4.70
N PHE A 136 -10.27 -2.59 -5.53
CA PHE A 136 -11.05 -1.37 -5.69
C PHE A 136 -12.47 -1.62 -5.20
N PHE A 137 -12.99 -0.76 -4.33
CA PHE A 137 -14.32 -0.90 -3.75
C PHE A 137 -15.12 0.37 -3.93
N ASP A 138 -16.27 0.27 -4.60
CA ASP A 138 -17.24 1.37 -4.66
C ASP A 138 -17.99 1.47 -3.33
N VAL A 139 -17.96 2.65 -2.71
CA VAL A 139 -18.64 2.88 -1.42
C VAL A 139 -20.15 2.71 -1.55
N GLY A 140 -20.75 2.99 -2.72
CA GLY A 140 -22.17 2.78 -2.98
C GLY A 140 -22.57 1.31 -2.91
N ASP A 141 -21.73 0.41 -3.41
CA ASP A 141 -21.97 -1.05 -3.38
C ASP A 141 -21.90 -1.61 -1.95
N ILE A 142 -21.07 -1.02 -1.10
CA ILE A 142 -20.94 -1.41 0.33
C ILE A 142 -22.22 -1.04 1.08
N GLN A 143 -22.77 0.16 0.86
CA GLN A 143 -23.99 0.62 1.52
C GLN A 143 -25.22 -0.25 1.17
N ALA A 144 -25.30 -0.71 -0.07
CA ALA A 144 -26.35 -1.63 -0.52
C ALA A 144 -26.28 -3.00 0.18
N THR A 145 -25.08 -3.44 0.57
CA THR A 145 -24.85 -4.73 1.24
C THR A 145 -25.18 -4.68 2.75
N ILE A 146 -25.00 -3.52 3.39
CA ILE A 146 -25.24 -3.31 4.83
C ILE A 146 -26.70 -2.95 5.12
N SER A 147 -27.47 -2.58 4.10
CA SER A 147 -28.91 -2.32 4.21
C SER A 147 -29.70 -3.51 3.65
N PRO A 148 -29.85 -4.64 4.36
CA PRO A 148 -30.82 -5.64 3.96
C PRO A 148 -32.20 -4.98 4.09
N THR A 149 -32.84 -4.79 2.94
CA THR A 149 -34.27 -4.51 2.74
C THR A 149 -35.10 -4.70 4.00
N THR A 150 -35.45 -3.59 4.66
CA THR A 150 -36.60 -3.57 5.56
C THR A 150 -37.86 -3.68 4.71
N ASN A 151 -38.36 -4.91 4.55
CA ASN A 151 -39.75 -5.17 4.21
C ASN A 151 -40.59 -5.24 5.48
#